data_AF-A0AAX4PA08-F1
#
_entry.id   AF-A0AAX4PA08-F1
#
_cell.length_a   1.000
_cell.length_b   1.000
_cell.length_c   1.000
_cell.angle_alpha   90.00
_cell.angle_beta   90.00
_cell.angle_gamma   90.00
#
_symmetry.space_group_name_H-M   'P 1'
#
loop_
_entity.id
_entity.type
_entity.pdbx_description
1 polymer ?
#
loop_
_entity_poly.entity_id
_entity_poly.type
_entity_poly.pdbx_seq_one_letter_code
_entity_poly.pdbx_strand_id
1 'polypeptide(L)'
;MVVLTMRAMRPLSGRPILQTPALRIACDPRRRPLAPRRAPPARAANFGKDEVLGSFVDLANFVSTEGVAKKLNAFEDLAYKLGGEVYVDVNGWHLYVKDIKVGGSSTVKMHNVLAQQIGEKVLASGRVDDAEVKAIMKAIPLSLGGGAVQVSLLDSIGKTCMYDLTRAIEDWMDDR
;
A
#
# COMPACT_ATOMS: atom_id res chain seq x y z
N MET A 1 15.83 -43.09 33.37
CA MET A 1 14.53 -43.74 33.15
C MET A 1 13.68 -43.47 34.40
N VAL A 2 12.83 -42.45 34.36
CA VAL A 2 11.98 -42.05 35.49
C VAL A 2 10.54 -42.08 34.99
N VAL A 3 9.78 -43.01 35.55
CA VAL A 3 8.35 -43.20 35.29
C VAL A 3 7.59 -42.15 36.09
N LEU A 4 6.94 -41.21 35.40
CA LEU A 4 6.06 -40.22 36.01
C LEU A 4 4.60 -40.65 35.77
N THR A 5 4.01 -41.32 36.75
CA THR A 5 2.57 -41.62 36.79
C THR A 5 1.81 -40.36 37.22
N MET A 6 1.19 -39.66 36.27
CA MET A 6 0.27 -38.56 36.57
C MET A 6 -1.17 -39.07 36.66
N ARG A 7 -1.69 -38.94 37.88
CA ARG A 7 -3.00 -39.32 38.38
C ARG A 7 -4.10 -38.45 37.76
N ALA A 8 -5.12 -39.09 37.19
CA ALA A 8 -6.31 -38.44 36.64
C ALA A 8 -7.04 -37.60 37.69
N MET A 9 -7.30 -36.32 37.38
CA MET A 9 -8.09 -35.40 38.20
C MET A 9 -9.50 -35.27 37.58
N ARG A 10 -10.52 -35.55 38.39
CA ARG A 10 -11.94 -35.56 38.01
C ARG A 10 -12.44 -34.14 37.71
N PRO A 11 -13.35 -33.94 36.74
CA PRO A 11 -13.99 -32.65 36.53
C PRO A 11 -15.06 -32.40 37.60
N LEU A 12 -14.96 -31.25 38.26
CA LEU A 12 -15.91 -30.76 39.26
C LEU A 12 -17.16 -30.19 38.60
N SER A 13 -18.29 -30.80 38.94
CA SER A 13 -19.53 -30.17 39.40
C SER A 13 -20.19 -29.10 38.52
N GLY A 14 -21.42 -29.40 38.12
CA GLY A 14 -22.29 -28.55 37.33
C GLY A 14 -22.59 -27.18 37.94
N ARG A 15 -22.73 -26.20 37.06
CA ARG A 15 -23.31 -24.89 37.35
C ARG A 15 -24.76 -24.86 36.85
N PRO A 16 -25.71 -24.35 37.64
CA PRO A 16 -27.11 -24.31 37.26
C PRO A 16 -27.35 -23.28 36.16
N ILE A 17 -28.24 -23.66 35.25
CA ILE A 17 -28.71 -22.90 34.09
C ILE A 17 -29.48 -21.67 34.61
N LEU A 18 -28.92 -20.48 34.40
CA LEU A 18 -29.65 -19.23 34.60
C LEU A 18 -30.72 -19.13 33.52
N GLN A 19 -31.96 -19.35 33.93
CA GLN A 19 -33.16 -19.21 33.11
C GLN A 19 -33.34 -17.74 32.74
N THR A 20 -33.08 -17.39 31.48
CA THR A 20 -33.41 -16.08 30.92
C THR A 20 -34.93 -15.93 30.84
N PRO A 21 -35.55 -14.88 31.41
CA PRO A 21 -36.98 -14.67 31.22
C PRO A 21 -37.25 -14.35 29.75
N ALA A 22 -38.12 -15.15 29.14
CA ALA A 22 -38.65 -14.89 27.80
C ALA A 22 -39.39 -13.56 27.81
N LEU A 23 -38.80 -12.56 27.16
CA LEU A 23 -39.41 -11.26 26.91
C LEU A 23 -40.68 -11.47 26.06
N ARG A 24 -41.86 -11.42 26.68
CA ARG A 24 -43.13 -11.40 25.94
C ARG A 24 -43.28 -10.03 25.29
N ILE A 25 -42.95 -9.95 24.00
CA ILE A 25 -43.27 -8.79 23.17
C ILE A 25 -44.79 -8.78 23.00
N ALA A 26 -45.47 -7.90 23.72
CA ALA A 26 -46.87 -7.58 23.45
C ALA A 26 -46.94 -6.80 22.14
N CYS A 27 -47.47 -7.42 21.08
CA CYS A 27 -47.80 -6.72 19.85
C CYS A 27 -49.03 -5.83 20.09
N ASP A 28 -48.80 -4.51 20.22
CA ASP A 28 -49.86 -3.50 20.16
C ASP A 28 -50.26 -3.28 18.69
N PRO A 29 -51.49 -3.64 18.27
CA PRO A 29 -51.92 -3.54 16.88
C PRO A 29 -52.14 -2.10 16.39
N ARG A 30 -51.90 -1.07 17.23
CA ARG A 30 -52.04 0.34 16.84
C ARG A 30 -50.72 1.11 16.67
N ARG A 31 -49.55 0.47 16.86
CA ARG A 31 -48.27 1.12 16.57
C ARG A 31 -48.02 1.18 15.07
N ARG A 32 -48.26 2.35 14.48
CA ARG A 32 -47.80 2.71 13.13
C ARG A 32 -46.27 2.50 13.06
N PRO A 33 -45.73 1.77 12.06
CA PRO A 33 -44.29 1.63 11.94
C PRO A 33 -43.67 3.01 11.71
N LEU A 34 -42.76 3.43 12.58
CA LEU A 34 -41.89 4.56 12.29
C LEU A 34 -41.03 4.14 11.09
N ALA A 35 -41.18 4.86 9.98
CA ALA A 35 -40.38 4.62 8.78
C ALA A 35 -38.88 4.62 9.14
N PRO A 36 -38.07 3.70 8.58
CA PRO A 36 -36.65 3.70 8.84
C PRO A 36 -36.07 5.02 8.34
N ARG A 37 -35.64 5.87 9.27
CA ARG A 37 -34.90 7.08 8.97
C ARG A 37 -33.58 6.62 8.36
N ARG A 38 -33.48 6.66 7.03
CA ARG A 38 -32.24 6.36 6.30
C ARG A 38 -31.11 7.14 6.97
N ALA A 39 -30.17 6.43 7.57
CA ALA A 39 -28.91 7.05 7.96
C ALA A 39 -28.33 7.70 6.70
N PRO A 40 -27.86 8.96 6.76
CA PRO A 40 -27.09 9.49 5.64
C PRO A 40 -25.92 8.52 5.40
N PRO A 41 -25.59 8.19 4.14
CA PRO A 41 -24.41 7.40 3.88
C PRO A 41 -23.25 8.11 4.57
N ALA A 42 -22.45 7.35 5.33
CA ALA A 42 -21.18 7.85 5.82
C ALA A 42 -20.48 8.42 4.59
N ARG A 43 -20.31 9.75 4.55
CA ARG A 43 -19.36 10.36 3.63
C ARG A 43 -18.03 9.74 4.02
N ALA A 44 -17.64 8.68 3.32
CA ALA A 44 -16.23 8.33 3.19
C ALA A 44 -15.57 9.66 2.86
N ALA A 45 -14.72 10.14 3.76
CA ALA A 45 -13.92 11.30 3.49
C ALA A 45 -13.16 10.97 2.21
N ASN A 46 -13.65 11.50 1.09
CA ASN A 46 -12.90 11.58 -0.14
C ASN A 46 -11.78 12.57 0.17
N PHE A 47 -10.78 12.08 0.89
CA PHE A 47 -9.51 12.72 1.06
C PHE A 47 -9.02 13.03 -0.36
N GLY A 48 -8.62 14.29 -0.57
CA GLY A 48 -8.44 14.92 -1.86
C GLY A 48 -7.99 13.93 -2.93
N LYS A 49 -8.82 13.76 -3.97
CA LYS A 49 -8.35 13.30 -5.26
C LYS A 49 -7.45 14.42 -5.80
N ASP A 50 -6.23 14.52 -5.27
CA ASP A 50 -5.21 15.35 -5.87
C ASP A 50 -4.99 14.79 -7.28
N GLU A 51 -5.07 15.65 -8.29
CA GLU A 51 -4.93 15.27 -9.71
C GLU A 51 -3.63 14.48 -9.97
N VAL A 52 -2.61 14.67 -9.11
CA VAL A 52 -1.34 13.95 -9.12
C VAL A 52 -1.49 12.48 -8.69
N LEU A 53 -2.32 12.20 -7.67
CA LEU A 53 -2.64 10.83 -7.25
C LEU A 53 -3.44 10.11 -8.34
N GLY A 54 -4.34 10.84 -9.01
CA GLY A 54 -5.03 10.37 -10.20
C GLY A 54 -4.05 10.02 -11.32
N SER A 55 -3.09 10.89 -11.60
CA SER A 55 -2.07 10.71 -12.65
C SER A 55 -1.15 9.52 -12.39
N PHE A 56 -0.71 9.28 -11.14
CA PHE A 56 0.13 8.13 -10.80
C PHE A 56 -0.62 6.80 -10.93
N VAL A 57 -1.87 6.73 -10.47
CA VAL A 57 -2.71 5.53 -10.58
C VAL A 57 -3.18 5.30 -12.02
N ASP A 58 -3.48 6.36 -12.78
CA ASP A 58 -3.75 6.27 -14.22
C ASP A 58 -2.54 5.76 -14.98
N LEU A 59 -1.31 6.12 -14.59
CA LEU A 59 -0.10 5.56 -15.18
C LEU A 59 0.03 4.06 -14.89
N ALA A 60 -0.26 3.60 -13.68
CA ALA A 60 -0.27 2.17 -13.38
C ALA A 60 -1.32 1.40 -14.22
N ASN A 61 -2.49 2.01 -14.42
CA ASN A 61 -3.55 1.46 -15.29
C ASN A 61 -3.15 1.52 -16.77
N PHE A 62 -2.47 2.58 -17.20
CA PHE A 62 -2.01 2.80 -18.58
C PHE A 62 -0.83 1.89 -18.95
N VAL A 63 0.07 1.61 -18.01
CA VAL A 63 1.18 0.66 -18.17
C VAL A 63 0.69 -0.78 -18.44
N SER A 64 -0.55 -1.09 -18.09
CA SER A 64 -1.19 -2.37 -18.42
C SER A 64 -1.62 -2.48 -19.89
N THR A 65 -1.48 -1.41 -20.68
CA THR A 65 -1.76 -1.37 -22.13
C THR A 65 -0.47 -1.63 -22.93
N GLU A 66 -0.52 -2.53 -23.91
CA GLU A 66 0.59 -3.04 -24.73
C GLU A 66 1.61 -2.02 -25.28
N GLY A 67 1.20 -0.77 -25.53
CA GLY A 67 2.10 0.29 -26.01
C GLY A 67 3.13 0.75 -24.96
N VAL A 68 2.86 0.55 -23.68
CA VAL A 68 3.74 0.99 -22.58
C VAL A 68 4.80 -0.06 -22.25
N ALA A 69 4.57 -1.34 -22.54
CA ALA A 69 5.62 -2.37 -22.39
C ALA A 69 6.89 -1.96 -23.17
N LYS A 70 6.74 -1.41 -24.38
CA LYS A 70 7.88 -0.89 -25.16
C LYS A 70 8.55 0.34 -24.51
N LYS A 71 7.78 1.19 -23.80
CA LYS A 71 8.31 2.32 -23.04
C LYS A 71 9.01 1.88 -21.75
N LEU A 72 8.47 0.88 -21.05
CA LEU A 72 9.13 0.27 -19.90
C LEU A 72 10.49 -0.31 -20.29
N ASN A 73 10.56 -1.01 -21.42
CA ASN A 73 11.80 -1.54 -21.97
C ASN A 73 12.88 -0.45 -22.18
N ALA A 74 12.50 0.81 -22.44
CA ALA A 74 13.45 1.91 -22.64
C ALA A 74 14.11 2.40 -21.34
N PHE A 75 13.53 2.06 -20.18
CA PHE A 75 14.01 2.41 -18.85
C PHE A 75 14.28 1.17 -17.99
N GLU A 76 14.41 -0.01 -18.59
CA GLU A 76 14.61 -1.26 -17.83
C GLU A 76 15.92 -1.26 -17.03
N ASP A 77 17.01 -0.74 -17.59
CA ASP A 77 18.29 -0.64 -16.87
C ASP A 77 18.18 0.26 -15.65
N LEU A 78 17.50 1.41 -15.80
CA LEU A 78 17.21 2.31 -14.68
C LEU A 78 16.32 1.61 -13.65
N ALA A 79 15.26 0.95 -14.09
CA ALA A 79 14.36 0.22 -13.21
C ALA A 79 15.11 -0.86 -12.40
N TYR A 80 16.04 -1.59 -13.03
CA TYR A 80 16.87 -2.59 -12.37
C TYR A 80 17.75 -1.97 -11.28
N LYS A 81 18.48 -0.88 -11.60
CA LYS A 81 19.30 -0.13 -10.65
C LYS A 81 18.43 0.38 -9.48
N LEU A 82 17.31 1.04 -9.76
CA LEU A 82 16.41 1.58 -8.74
C LEU A 82 15.78 0.50 -7.85
N GLY A 83 15.44 -0.66 -8.43
CA GLY A 83 14.85 -1.77 -7.69
C GLY A 83 15.82 -2.46 -6.71
N GLY A 84 17.14 -2.29 -6.90
CA GLY A 84 18.19 -2.81 -6.03
C GLY A 84 18.58 -1.87 -4.89
N GLU A 85 18.52 -0.56 -5.11
CA GLU A 85 18.99 0.44 -4.15
C GLU A 85 17.88 0.98 -3.25
N VAL A 86 16.65 1.08 -3.77
CA VAL A 86 15.54 1.71 -3.05
C VAL A 86 14.71 0.66 -2.32
N TYR A 87 14.52 0.89 -1.02
CA TYR A 87 13.67 0.07 -0.16
C TYR A 87 12.84 0.93 0.80
N VAL A 88 11.69 0.37 1.18
CA VAL A 88 10.86 0.85 2.27
C VAL A 88 11.35 0.23 3.56
N ASP A 89 11.60 1.03 4.59
CA ASP A 89 11.99 0.55 5.92
C ASP A 89 10.77 0.53 6.84
N VAL A 90 10.38 -0.67 7.25
CA VAL A 90 9.31 -0.85 8.24
C VAL A 90 9.86 -1.66 9.40
N ASN A 91 10.16 -0.99 10.52
CA ASN A 91 10.63 -1.62 11.75
C ASN A 91 11.86 -2.52 11.54
N GLY A 92 12.83 -2.06 10.72
CA GLY A 92 14.06 -2.78 10.40
C GLY A 92 13.92 -3.80 9.26
N TRP A 93 12.75 -3.89 8.64
CA TRP A 93 12.54 -4.70 7.44
C TRP A 93 12.79 -3.85 6.19
N HIS A 94 13.70 -4.30 5.33
CA HIS A 94 13.96 -3.69 4.03
C HIS A 94 13.09 -4.34 2.96
N LEU A 95 12.04 -3.63 2.53
CA LEU A 95 11.14 -4.07 1.48
C LEU A 95 11.49 -3.34 0.19
N TYR A 96 12.13 -4.04 -0.74
CA TYR A 96 12.59 -3.43 -1.98
C TYR A 96 11.44 -3.03 -2.90
N VAL A 97 11.63 -1.90 -3.58
CA VAL A 97 10.63 -1.35 -4.49
C VAL A 97 10.41 -2.24 -5.73
N LYS A 98 11.33 -3.17 -6.01
CA LYS A 98 11.15 -4.22 -7.02
C LYS A 98 10.04 -5.22 -6.68
N ASP A 99 9.79 -5.44 -5.39
CA ASP A 99 8.83 -6.43 -4.91
C ASP A 99 7.43 -5.82 -4.72
N ILE A 100 7.36 -4.49 -4.58
CA ILE A 100 6.12 -3.73 -4.40
C ILE A 100 5.31 -3.73 -5.69
N LYS A 101 4.06 -4.19 -5.59
CA LYS A 101 3.06 -4.18 -6.67
C LYS A 101 2.29 -2.87 -6.65
N VAL A 102 1.96 -2.35 -7.84
CA VAL A 102 1.15 -1.14 -7.98
C VAL A 102 -0.26 -1.52 -8.42
N GLY A 103 -1.29 -0.99 -7.76
CA GLY A 103 -2.69 -1.10 -8.20
C GLY A 103 -3.26 -2.53 -8.27
N GLY A 104 -2.75 -3.47 -7.47
CA GLY A 104 -3.18 -4.88 -7.52
C GLY A 104 -2.71 -5.64 -8.77
N SER A 105 -2.04 -4.97 -9.71
CA SER A 105 -1.46 -5.60 -10.90
C SER A 105 -0.26 -6.45 -10.51
N SER A 106 -0.21 -7.69 -11.00
CA SER A 106 0.94 -8.58 -10.75
C SER A 106 2.10 -8.34 -11.72
N THR A 107 1.83 -7.67 -12.84
CA THR A 107 2.79 -7.44 -13.93
C THR A 107 3.62 -6.18 -13.67
N VAL A 108 2.98 -5.14 -13.14
CA VAL A 108 3.61 -3.83 -12.96
C VAL A 108 4.13 -3.68 -11.53
N LYS A 109 5.43 -3.51 -11.44
CA LYS A 109 6.16 -3.30 -10.20
C LYS A 109 6.48 -1.82 -10.02
N MET A 110 6.65 -1.39 -8.78
CA MET A 110 6.83 0.02 -8.45
C MET A 110 8.10 0.62 -9.08
N HIS A 111 9.21 -0.13 -9.12
CA HIS A 111 10.46 0.31 -9.74
C HIS A 111 10.31 0.68 -11.22
N ASN A 112 9.48 -0.05 -11.98
CA ASN A 112 9.22 0.25 -13.39
C ASN A 112 8.50 1.60 -13.57
N VAL A 113 7.51 1.87 -12.71
CA VAL A 113 6.76 3.14 -12.74
C VAL A 113 7.67 4.30 -12.34
N LEU A 114 8.49 4.12 -11.30
CA LEU A 114 9.45 5.13 -10.86
C LEU A 114 10.49 5.44 -11.93
N ALA A 115 11.10 4.42 -12.53
CA ALA A 115 12.10 4.59 -13.57
C ALA A 115 11.52 5.32 -14.78
N GLN A 116 10.28 5.04 -15.16
CA GLN A 116 9.63 5.77 -16.23
C GLN A 116 9.41 7.24 -15.87
N GLN A 117 8.85 7.54 -14.70
CA GLN A 117 8.57 8.93 -14.31
C GLN A 117 9.85 9.76 -14.14
N ILE A 118 10.83 9.22 -13.42
CA ILE A 118 12.10 9.90 -13.18
C ILE A 118 12.88 9.99 -14.50
N GLY A 119 12.97 8.89 -15.25
CA GLY A 119 13.67 8.85 -16.54
C GLY A 119 13.12 9.85 -17.54
N GLU A 120 11.79 9.98 -17.67
CA GLU A 120 11.19 10.99 -18.55
C GLU A 120 11.53 12.44 -18.12
N LYS A 121 11.56 12.73 -16.82
CA LYS A 121 11.90 14.06 -16.29
C LYS A 121 13.37 14.41 -16.43
N VAL A 122 14.24 13.46 -16.13
CA VAL A 122 15.69 13.61 -16.21
C VAL A 122 16.12 13.77 -17.67
N LEU A 123 15.56 13.00 -18.61
CA LEU A 123 15.84 13.17 -20.04
C LEU A 123 15.31 14.49 -20.59
N ALA A 124 14.17 14.99 -20.10
CA ALA A 124 13.60 16.26 -20.55
C ALA A 124 14.39 17.48 -20.04
N SER A 125 14.91 17.42 -18.82
CA SER A 125 15.68 18.50 -18.19
C SER A 125 17.18 18.42 -18.47
N GLY A 126 17.69 17.24 -18.82
CA GLY A 126 19.11 16.98 -19.05
C GLY A 126 19.95 16.98 -17.77
N ARG A 127 19.33 16.94 -16.58
CA ARG A 127 20.03 16.97 -15.29
C ARG A 127 19.23 16.23 -14.22
N VAL A 128 19.91 15.78 -13.16
CA VAL A 128 19.27 15.20 -11.99
C VAL A 128 18.98 16.31 -10.98
N ASP A 129 17.70 16.56 -10.71
CA ASP A 129 17.25 17.53 -9.70
C ASP A 129 16.62 16.80 -8.50
N ASP A 130 17.31 16.83 -7.36
CA ASP A 130 16.88 16.15 -6.14
C ASP A 130 15.52 16.64 -5.63
N ALA A 131 15.17 17.91 -5.85
CA ALA A 131 13.88 18.45 -5.42
C ALA A 131 12.73 17.87 -6.27
N GLU A 132 12.94 17.72 -7.57
CA GLU A 132 11.97 17.07 -8.47
C GLU A 132 11.80 15.58 -8.14
N VAL A 133 12.91 14.87 -7.91
CA VAL A 133 12.87 13.45 -7.53
C VAL A 133 12.11 13.26 -6.21
N LYS A 134 12.38 14.09 -5.21
CA LYS A 134 11.62 14.09 -3.94
C LYS A 134 10.14 14.38 -4.15
N ALA A 135 9.78 15.31 -5.04
CA ALA A 135 8.39 15.62 -5.33
C ALA A 135 7.65 14.41 -5.93
N ILE A 136 8.30 13.69 -6.87
CA ILE A 136 7.77 12.46 -7.46
C ILE A 136 7.56 11.39 -6.38
N MET A 137 8.57 11.15 -5.53
CA MET A 137 8.47 10.15 -4.48
C MET A 137 7.40 10.48 -3.44
N LYS A 138 7.21 11.77 -3.12
CA LYS A 138 6.16 12.21 -2.20
C LYS A 138 4.76 12.03 -2.78
N ALA A 139 4.62 12.14 -4.09
CA ALA A 139 3.34 11.98 -4.77
C ALA A 139 2.82 10.54 -4.79
N ILE A 140 3.66 9.55 -4.49
CA ILE A 140 3.29 8.12 -4.58
C ILE A 140 2.72 7.65 -3.24
N PRO A 141 1.42 7.30 -3.17
CA PRO A 141 0.83 6.77 -1.95
C PRO A 141 1.16 5.28 -1.79
N LEU A 142 1.62 4.89 -0.60
CA LEU A 142 1.79 3.51 -0.18
C LEU A 142 0.76 3.15 0.89
N SER A 143 -0.01 2.10 0.63
CA SER A 143 -0.93 1.53 1.60
C SER A 143 -0.23 0.43 2.40
N LEU A 144 -0.07 0.65 3.70
CA LEU A 144 0.50 -0.31 4.65
C LEU A 144 -0.62 -0.96 5.49
N GLY A 145 -0.37 -2.18 5.99
CA GLY A 145 -1.31 -2.90 6.85
C GLY A 145 -2.66 -3.20 6.20
N GLY A 146 -2.68 -3.51 4.89
CA GLY A 146 -3.92 -3.77 4.16
C GLY A 146 -4.78 -2.53 3.89
N GLY A 147 -4.18 -1.34 3.91
CA GLY A 147 -4.88 -0.06 3.71
C GLY A 147 -5.29 0.64 5.00
N ALA A 148 -4.87 0.14 6.17
CA ALA A 148 -5.11 0.80 7.44
C ALA A 148 -4.35 2.13 7.57
N VAL A 149 -3.16 2.22 6.96
CA VAL A 149 -2.34 3.43 6.95
C VAL A 149 -1.93 3.74 5.52
N GLN A 150 -2.06 4.99 5.10
CA GLN A 150 -1.46 5.50 3.87
C GLN A 150 -0.31 6.44 4.21
N VAL A 151 0.86 6.17 3.62
CA VAL A 151 2.09 6.95 3.81
C VAL A 151 2.64 7.27 2.42
N SER A 152 3.30 8.41 2.24
CA SER A 152 3.99 8.64 0.97
C SER A 152 5.21 7.73 0.85
N LEU A 153 5.61 7.37 -0.38
CA LEU A 153 6.82 6.57 -0.59
C LEU A 153 8.03 7.28 0.05
N LEU A 154 8.15 8.59 -0.13
CA LEU A 154 9.23 9.40 0.46
C LEU A 154 9.33 9.27 1.99
N ASP A 155 8.20 9.27 2.69
CA ASP A 155 8.19 9.20 4.17
C ASP A 155 8.50 7.79 4.70
N SER A 156 8.48 6.79 3.82
CA SER A 156 8.61 5.37 4.17
C SER A 156 9.96 4.75 3.81
N ILE A 157 10.75 5.43 2.96
CA ILE A 157 12.07 4.93 2.54
C ILE A 157 13.15 5.16 3.60
N GLY A 158 14.21 4.38 3.52
CA GLY A 158 15.42 4.60 4.32
C GLY A 158 16.05 5.97 4.03
N LYS A 159 16.63 6.60 5.06
CA LYS A 159 17.25 7.94 4.92
C LYS A 159 18.40 7.97 3.91
N THR A 160 19.10 6.84 3.74
CA THR A 160 20.21 6.72 2.78
C THR A 160 19.72 6.52 1.35
N CYS A 161 18.50 5.98 1.16
CA CYS A 161 17.97 5.63 -0.16
C CYS A 161 17.89 6.83 -1.11
N MET A 162 17.70 8.06 -0.61
CA MET A 162 17.69 9.25 -1.47
C MET A 162 19.05 9.52 -2.11
N TYR A 163 20.13 9.28 -1.37
CA TYR A 163 21.48 9.43 -1.89
C TYR A 163 21.78 8.34 -2.91
N ASP A 164 21.46 7.09 -2.56
CA ASP A 164 21.66 5.92 -3.43
C ASP A 164 20.82 6.02 -4.71
N LEU A 165 19.59 6.54 -4.61
CA LEU A 165 18.70 6.81 -5.75
C LEU A 165 19.29 7.86 -6.69
N THR A 166 19.74 9.00 -6.16
CA THR A 166 20.31 10.09 -6.96
C THR A 166 21.53 9.61 -7.72
N ARG A 167 22.43 8.90 -7.01
CA ARG A 167 23.62 8.30 -7.60
C ARG A 167 23.28 7.28 -8.69
N ALA A 168 22.29 6.42 -8.47
CA ALA A 168 21.87 5.43 -9.47
C ALA A 168 21.33 6.08 -10.76
N ILE A 169 20.69 7.23 -10.64
CA ILE A 169 20.20 8.02 -11.78
C ILE A 169 21.37 8.67 -12.53
N GLU A 170 22.32 9.28 -11.80
CA GLU A 170 23.53 9.89 -12.37
C GLU A 170 24.37 8.84 -13.12
N ASP A 171 24.66 7.70 -12.48
CA ASP A 171 25.39 6.59 -13.10
C ASP A 171 24.66 6.08 -14.37
N TRP A 172 23.33 6.09 -14.38
CA TRP A 172 22.55 5.72 -15.58
C TRP A 172 22.58 6.78 -16.69
N MET A 173 22.70 8.07 -16.34
CA MET A 173 22.89 9.13 -17.32
C MET A 173 24.27 9.08 -17.96
N ASP A 174 25.31 8.80 -17.16
CA ASP A 174 26.71 8.75 -17.62
C ASP A 174 27.00 7.54 -18.51
N ASP A 175 26.31 6.41 -18.26
CA ASP A 175 26.42 5.18 -19.06
C ASP A 175 25.82 5.31 -20.50
N ARG A 176 25.22 6.46 -20.84
CA ARG A 176 24.38 6.64 -22.03
C ARG A 176 24.93 7.63 -23.05
#